data_AF-A0A8S2T5N3-F1
#
_entry.id   AF-A0A8S2T5N3-F1
#
_cell.length_a   1.000
_cell.length_b   1.000
_cell.length_c   1.000
_cell.angle_alpha   90.00
_cell.angle_beta   90.00
_cell.angle_gamma   90.00
#
_symmetry.space_group_name_H-M   'P 1'
#
loop_
_entity.id
_entity.type
_entity.pdbx_description
1 polymer ?
#
loop_
_entity_poly.entity_id
_entity_poly.type
_entity_poly.pdbx_seq_one_letter_code
_entity_poly.pdbx_strand_id
1 'polypeptide(L)'
;MERIQQLQRQLDQSQSEVERLRDINLSSNEQLRGSLGKFIDILTSAIKEQTTAKNLLHARQQMIELEEAVDNDSIVGMFKQAAINIVDSHARFISGINNLVIQRDNQQEDLPTNEILALIRRQYEELEREKDILFLDHTAREQTFRSELEKITAEKDAFWQQRFNDECARLRQENTQLRNEYDEQTRSFSGRLETVTAQSSEYVQRWNILQTESSQKVDELTTQLQEYQRELSEHREQVKQLTGSSEKQKEEFIRMEKEKNATIQDLNGQMEVYKDQVRQFSKTIIQLEKNVAEEQERRIKLQTELDNVDKNRKVNRQTPPVSTETIVPIVSVPVADLSHELFTHKSRIQEQEQIIISLRRDLAGMTARLSDVQGELSEKQKRALEKSEFTIRDQTKELNDTRVKLSKLSDIVDKQSAQIESLQSDLSKSKILANQYQLLVDQRQADIDRLTRSLDEKNLLVERVEQTNQNEGRITHELVAIGAQCKGERHDQTIGRQREALNELRARIKSLEQSRPTNPSYEKVLQQVVLLKRELAELRARQSLPADIPYLITTPGSNSFHQQSTTSFRQSPAVANASDVTPEAQKIIEERTAHAETMNALQSCDELVSFCITNIPIDDIILIDKQEFIHL
;
A
#
# COMPACT_ATOMS: atom_id res chain seq x y z
N MET A 1 3.98 -12.51 1.82
CA MET A 1 3.99 -12.73 0.35
C MET A 1 5.42 -12.74 -0.19
N GLU A 2 6.19 -11.66 -0.05
CA GLU A 2 7.61 -11.62 -0.51
C GLU A 2 8.46 -12.76 0.06
N ARG A 3 8.34 -13.07 1.36
CA ARG A 3 9.08 -14.17 1.99
C ARG A 3 8.69 -15.57 1.46
N ILE A 4 7.44 -15.75 1.05
CA ILE A 4 6.97 -17.00 0.43
C ILE A 4 7.58 -17.12 -0.97
N GLN A 5 7.61 -16.03 -1.74
CA GLN A 5 8.26 -16.01 -3.05
C GLN A 5 9.77 -16.26 -2.96
N GLN A 6 10.43 -15.77 -1.91
CA GLN A 6 11.86 -16.03 -1.69
C GLN A 6 12.14 -17.50 -1.39
N LEU A 7 11.33 -18.14 -0.52
CA LEU A 7 11.44 -19.57 -0.23
C LEU A 7 11.16 -20.43 -1.47
N GLN A 8 10.22 -20.01 -2.33
CA GLN A 8 9.93 -20.70 -3.60
C GLN A 8 11.15 -20.70 -4.52
N ARG A 9 11.83 -19.54 -4.68
CA ARG A 9 13.04 -19.45 -5.52
C ARG A 9 14.18 -20.32 -4.99
N GLN A 10 14.35 -20.40 -3.67
CA GLN A 10 15.38 -21.26 -3.06
C GLN A 10 15.08 -22.74 -3.29
N LEU A 11 13.80 -23.13 -3.26
CA LEU A 11 13.37 -24.49 -3.58
C LEU A 11 13.66 -24.83 -5.05
N ASP A 12 13.30 -23.94 -5.98
CA ASP A 12 13.52 -24.15 -7.41
C ASP A 12 15.02 -24.23 -7.75
N GLN A 13 15.85 -23.39 -7.12
CA GLN A 13 17.31 -23.46 -7.25
C GLN A 13 17.88 -24.79 -6.74
N SER A 14 17.42 -25.24 -5.57
CA SER A 14 17.88 -26.52 -4.99
C SER A 14 17.46 -27.71 -5.85
N GLN A 15 16.26 -27.67 -6.46
CA GLN A 15 15.79 -28.72 -7.37
C GLN A 15 16.62 -28.79 -8.65
N SER A 16 16.95 -27.65 -9.25
CA SER A 16 17.80 -27.58 -10.45
C SER A 16 19.21 -28.12 -10.20
N GLU A 17 19.78 -27.86 -9.02
CA GLU A 17 21.11 -28.37 -8.66
C GLU A 17 21.11 -29.89 -8.44
N VAL A 18 20.05 -30.45 -7.86
CA VAL A 18 19.88 -31.90 -7.72
C VAL A 18 19.76 -32.59 -9.09
N GLU A 19 19.03 -32.00 -10.04
CA GLU A 19 18.93 -32.53 -11.41
C GLU A 19 20.30 -32.49 -12.13
N ARG A 20 21.05 -31.39 -12.01
CA ARG A 20 22.39 -31.29 -12.58
C ARG A 20 23.34 -32.36 -12.03
N LEU A 21 23.32 -32.62 -10.72
CA LEU A 21 24.14 -33.66 -10.10
C LEU A 21 23.72 -35.07 -10.53
N ARG A 22 22.42 -35.30 -10.75
CA ARG A 22 21.91 -36.57 -11.28
C ARG A 22 22.44 -36.82 -12.70
N ASP A 23 22.44 -35.82 -13.57
CA ASP A 23 22.90 -35.96 -14.95
C ASP A 23 24.42 -36.23 -15.04
N ILE A 24 25.22 -35.56 -14.21
CA ILE A 24 26.68 -35.82 -14.12
C ILE A 24 26.95 -37.27 -13.68
N ASN A 25 26.17 -37.78 -12.72
CA ASN A 25 26.32 -39.14 -12.23
C ASN A 25 25.89 -40.19 -13.29
N LEU A 26 24.81 -39.92 -14.03
CA LEU A 26 24.39 -40.78 -15.15
C LEU A 26 25.46 -40.83 -16.26
N SER A 27 25.99 -39.68 -16.67
CA SER A 27 27.05 -39.61 -17.68
C SER A 27 28.32 -40.34 -17.25
N SER A 28 28.73 -40.18 -15.98
CA SER A 28 29.90 -40.89 -15.42
C SER A 28 29.68 -42.40 -15.39
N ASN A 29 28.47 -42.87 -15.04
CA ASN A 29 28.13 -44.30 -15.06
C ASN A 29 28.10 -44.88 -16.48
N GLU A 30 27.62 -44.13 -17.47
CA GLU A 30 27.64 -44.57 -18.87
C GLU A 30 29.07 -44.70 -19.40
N GLN A 31 29.95 -43.74 -19.08
CA GLN A 31 31.38 -43.83 -19.44
C GLN A 31 32.06 -45.04 -18.78
N LEU A 32 31.81 -45.27 -17.49
CA LEU A 32 32.33 -46.44 -16.78
C LEU A 32 31.83 -47.75 -17.40
N ARG A 33 30.53 -47.84 -17.72
CA ARG A 33 29.93 -49.01 -18.36
C ARG A 33 30.54 -49.27 -19.75
N GLY A 34 30.78 -48.21 -20.53
CA GLY A 34 31.43 -48.30 -21.83
C GLY A 34 32.88 -48.81 -21.74
N SER A 35 33.65 -48.31 -20.78
CA SER A 35 35.03 -48.74 -20.53
C SER A 35 35.10 -50.19 -20.05
N LEU A 36 34.19 -50.58 -19.14
CA LEU A 36 34.08 -51.96 -18.66
C LEU A 36 33.68 -52.93 -19.78
N GLY A 37 32.77 -52.52 -20.67
CA GLY A 37 32.37 -53.31 -21.84
C GLY A 37 33.55 -53.60 -22.77
N LYS A 38 34.33 -52.58 -23.12
CA LYS A 38 35.57 -52.75 -23.92
C LYS A 38 36.56 -53.71 -23.26
N PHE A 39 36.72 -53.60 -21.93
CA PHE A 39 37.61 -54.47 -21.18
C PHE A 39 37.15 -55.94 -21.22
N ILE A 40 35.85 -56.18 -21.03
CA ILE A 40 35.25 -57.52 -21.13
C ILE A 40 35.41 -58.09 -22.55
N ASP A 41 35.25 -57.27 -23.59
CA ASP A 41 35.40 -57.71 -24.98
C ASP A 41 36.85 -58.12 -25.30
N ILE A 42 37.84 -57.38 -24.78
CA ILE A 42 39.27 -57.71 -24.90
C ILE A 42 39.56 -59.05 -24.21
N LEU A 43 39.11 -59.21 -22.95
CA LEU A 43 39.28 -60.46 -22.20
C LEU A 43 38.59 -61.64 -22.89
N THR A 44 37.36 -61.44 -23.35
CA THR A 44 36.57 -62.47 -24.02
C THR A 44 37.22 -62.89 -25.34
N SER A 45 37.78 -61.95 -26.10
CA SER A 45 38.52 -62.24 -27.34
C SER A 45 39.81 -63.01 -27.05
N ALA A 46 40.57 -62.60 -26.04
CA ALA A 46 41.79 -63.30 -25.62
C ALA A 46 41.53 -64.74 -25.12
N ILE A 47 40.41 -64.96 -24.43
CA ILE A 47 40.00 -66.29 -23.95
C ILE A 47 39.47 -67.16 -25.10
N LYS A 48 38.62 -66.60 -25.99
CA LYS A 48 38.01 -67.35 -27.11
C LYS A 48 39.03 -67.80 -28.16
N GLU A 49 40.11 -67.06 -28.37
CA GLU A 49 41.10 -67.41 -29.39
C GLU A 49 42.02 -68.57 -28.99
N GLN A 50 42.00 -69.06 -27.74
CA GLN A 50 42.80 -70.21 -27.27
C GLN A 50 44.25 -70.21 -27.83
N THR A 51 44.92 -69.08 -27.72
CA THR A 51 46.15 -68.82 -28.49
C THR A 51 47.43 -68.96 -27.66
N THR A 52 48.51 -69.28 -28.38
CA THR A 52 49.90 -69.39 -27.93
C THR A 52 50.31 -68.34 -26.90
N ALA A 53 51.25 -68.65 -26.00
CA ALA A 53 51.77 -67.78 -24.93
C ALA A 53 52.06 -66.31 -25.36
N LYS A 54 52.38 -66.10 -26.65
CA LYS A 54 52.61 -64.79 -27.26
C LYS A 54 51.37 -63.87 -27.25
N ASN A 55 50.17 -64.41 -27.41
CA ASN A 55 48.93 -63.63 -27.43
C ASN A 55 48.46 -63.27 -26.01
N LEU A 56 48.72 -64.13 -25.02
CA LEU A 56 48.50 -63.81 -23.61
C LEU A 56 49.47 -62.73 -23.12
N LEU A 57 50.73 -62.76 -23.56
CA LEU A 57 51.69 -61.68 -23.33
C LEU A 57 51.27 -60.36 -23.99
N HIS A 58 50.66 -60.43 -25.18
CA HIS A 58 50.14 -59.23 -25.85
C HIS A 58 48.90 -58.67 -25.12
N ALA A 59 47.97 -59.52 -24.70
CA ALA A 59 46.82 -59.13 -23.88
C ALA A 59 47.26 -58.53 -22.53
N ARG A 60 48.29 -59.10 -21.90
CA ARG A 60 48.94 -58.54 -20.71
C ARG A 60 49.47 -57.14 -20.97
N GLN A 61 50.19 -56.93 -22.07
CA GLN A 61 50.74 -55.62 -22.42
C GLN A 61 49.63 -54.58 -22.68
N GLN A 62 48.53 -54.97 -23.34
CA GLN A 62 47.36 -54.10 -23.53
C GLN A 62 46.65 -53.76 -22.20
N MET A 63 46.62 -54.69 -21.24
CA MET A 63 46.07 -54.44 -19.90
C MET A 63 46.96 -53.49 -19.07
N ILE A 64 48.29 -53.56 -19.27
CA ILE A 64 49.26 -52.64 -18.66
C ILE A 64 49.19 -51.24 -19.33
N GLU A 65 48.95 -51.15 -20.63
CA GLU A 65 48.75 -49.83 -21.28
C GLU A 65 47.44 -49.15 -20.83
N LEU A 66 46.42 -49.95 -20.53
CA LEU A 66 45.21 -49.47 -19.84
C LEU A 66 45.48 -49.19 -18.34
N GLU A 67 46.63 -49.62 -17.80
CA GLU A 67 46.97 -49.45 -16.39
C GLU A 67 47.27 -48.00 -16.03
N GLU A 68 47.90 -47.26 -16.94
CA GLU A 68 48.28 -45.87 -16.76
C GLU A 68 47.08 -44.89 -16.83
N ALA A 69 45.92 -45.34 -17.30
CA ALA A 69 44.75 -44.49 -17.54
C ALA A 69 43.71 -44.47 -16.41
N VAL A 70 43.82 -45.36 -15.40
CA VAL A 70 42.79 -45.53 -14.36
C VAL A 70 43.44 -45.59 -12.99
N ASP A 71 42.99 -44.68 -12.10
CA ASP A 71 43.49 -44.53 -10.73
C ASP A 71 43.42 -45.84 -9.93
N ASN A 72 44.52 -46.19 -9.26
CA ASN A 72 44.70 -47.50 -8.63
C ASN A 72 43.82 -47.71 -7.39
N ASP A 73 43.36 -46.62 -6.77
CA ASP A 73 42.46 -46.65 -5.60
C ASP A 73 40.97 -46.81 -5.98
N SER A 74 40.66 -46.85 -7.27
CA SER A 74 39.29 -47.06 -7.76
C SER A 74 38.91 -48.55 -7.75
N ILE A 75 37.61 -48.84 -7.62
CA ILE A 75 37.04 -50.18 -7.83
C ILE A 75 37.49 -50.77 -9.18
N VAL A 76 37.63 -49.92 -10.20
CA VAL A 76 38.13 -50.32 -11.53
C VAL A 76 39.60 -50.73 -11.48
N GLY A 77 40.43 -50.05 -10.67
CA GLY A 77 41.84 -50.41 -10.43
C GLY A 77 41.99 -51.78 -9.78
N MET A 78 41.13 -52.12 -8.81
CA MET A 78 41.14 -53.45 -8.17
C MET A 78 40.75 -54.59 -9.13
N PHE A 79 39.68 -54.42 -9.92
CA PHE A 79 39.30 -55.40 -10.94
C PHE A 79 40.38 -55.57 -12.01
N LYS A 80 41.06 -54.47 -12.37
CA LYS A 80 42.21 -54.47 -13.29
C LYS A 80 43.37 -55.29 -12.75
N GLN A 81 43.78 -55.06 -11.50
CA GLN A 81 44.88 -55.82 -10.87
C GLN A 81 44.56 -57.31 -10.75
N ALA A 82 43.31 -57.66 -10.42
CA ALA A 82 42.87 -59.06 -10.38
C ALA A 82 42.97 -59.74 -11.75
N ALA A 83 42.56 -59.05 -12.83
CA ALA A 83 42.69 -59.55 -14.19
C ALA A 83 44.15 -59.75 -14.62
N ILE A 84 45.04 -58.81 -14.28
CA ILE A 84 46.49 -58.93 -14.53
C ILE A 84 47.05 -60.17 -13.82
N ASN A 85 46.70 -60.38 -12.55
CA ASN A 85 47.17 -61.53 -11.78
C ASN A 85 46.70 -62.87 -12.40
N ILE A 86 45.46 -62.94 -12.88
CA ILE A 86 44.91 -64.13 -13.57
C ILE A 86 45.68 -64.41 -14.87
N VAL A 87 45.93 -63.38 -15.68
CA VAL A 87 46.69 -63.52 -16.93
C VAL A 87 48.13 -63.95 -16.65
N ASP A 88 48.78 -63.38 -15.64
CA ASP A 88 50.13 -63.75 -15.23
C ASP A 88 50.22 -65.19 -14.73
N SER A 89 49.24 -65.65 -13.94
CA SER A 89 49.19 -67.04 -13.47
C SER A 89 49.01 -68.02 -14.64
N HIS A 90 48.09 -67.74 -15.57
CA HIS A 90 47.92 -68.53 -16.80
C HIS A 90 49.16 -68.52 -17.71
N ALA A 91 49.84 -67.38 -17.85
CA ALA A 91 51.06 -67.30 -18.63
C ALA A 91 52.19 -68.15 -18.03
N ARG A 92 52.34 -68.14 -16.69
CA ARG A 92 53.30 -69.00 -15.98
C ARG A 92 52.98 -70.49 -16.17
N PHE A 93 51.71 -70.87 -16.09
CA PHE A 93 51.28 -72.25 -16.32
C PHE A 93 51.62 -72.74 -17.73
N ILE A 94 51.27 -71.95 -18.76
CA ILE A 94 51.58 -72.30 -20.15
C ILE A 94 53.08 -72.32 -20.40
N SER A 95 53.84 -71.38 -19.81
CA SER A 95 55.30 -71.40 -19.89
C SER A 95 55.89 -72.63 -19.19
N GLY A 96 55.31 -73.06 -18.08
CA GLY A 96 55.68 -74.27 -17.36
C GLY A 96 55.47 -75.53 -18.21
N ILE A 97 54.29 -75.65 -18.83
CA ILE A 97 53.99 -76.75 -19.78
C ILE A 97 54.97 -76.74 -20.96
N ASN A 98 55.20 -75.58 -21.58
CA ASN A 98 56.13 -75.47 -22.70
C ASN A 98 57.55 -75.85 -22.31
N ASN A 99 58.02 -75.44 -21.13
CA ASN A 99 59.36 -75.81 -20.64
C ASN A 99 59.49 -77.33 -20.40
N LEU A 100 58.45 -77.99 -19.90
CA LEU A 100 58.42 -79.45 -19.72
C LEU A 100 58.42 -80.19 -21.06
N VAL A 101 57.68 -79.69 -22.05
CA VAL A 101 57.68 -80.23 -23.42
C VAL A 101 59.06 -80.06 -24.07
N ILE A 102 59.68 -78.88 -23.94
CA ILE A 102 61.02 -78.61 -24.47
C ILE A 102 62.09 -79.45 -23.76
N GLN A 103 61.98 -79.69 -22.45
CA GLN A 103 62.89 -80.59 -21.72
C GLN A 103 62.78 -82.03 -22.21
N ARG A 104 61.56 -82.53 -22.46
CA ARG A 104 61.32 -83.85 -23.06
C ARG A 104 61.95 -83.96 -24.45
N ASP A 105 61.83 -82.94 -25.29
CA ASP A 105 62.38 -82.97 -26.65
C ASP A 105 63.91 -82.87 -26.68
N ASN A 106 64.53 -82.25 -25.66
CA ASN A 106 65.99 -82.06 -25.57
C ASN A 106 66.74 -83.15 -24.79
N GLN A 107 66.07 -83.89 -23.90
CA GLN A 107 66.67 -85.03 -23.20
C GLN A 107 66.18 -86.34 -23.83
N GLN A 108 67.10 -87.06 -24.48
CA GLN A 108 66.86 -88.38 -25.07
C GLN A 108 66.77 -89.49 -23.99
N GLU A 109 66.11 -89.19 -22.87
CA GLU A 109 65.79 -90.11 -21.78
C GLU A 109 64.27 -90.27 -21.70
N ASP A 110 63.82 -91.53 -21.61
CA ASP A 110 62.42 -91.91 -21.42
C ASP A 110 61.90 -91.41 -20.07
N LEU A 111 61.63 -90.11 -19.93
CA LEU A 111 60.77 -89.64 -18.85
C LEU A 111 59.38 -90.25 -19.11
N PRO A 112 58.90 -91.16 -18.25
CA PRO A 112 57.64 -91.83 -18.49
C PRO A 112 56.54 -90.78 -18.51
N THR A 113 55.68 -90.81 -19.52
CA THR A 113 54.55 -89.88 -19.71
C THR A 113 53.73 -89.64 -18.42
N ASN A 114 53.68 -90.63 -17.53
CA ASN A 114 53.03 -90.56 -16.22
C ASN A 114 53.62 -89.49 -15.28
N GLU A 115 54.93 -89.23 -15.33
CA GLU A 115 55.61 -88.26 -14.46
C GLU A 115 55.33 -86.81 -14.91
N ILE A 116 55.30 -86.57 -16.23
CA ILE A 116 54.87 -85.29 -16.81
C ILE A 116 53.39 -85.01 -16.49
N LEU A 117 52.52 -86.01 -16.62
CA LEU A 117 51.10 -85.89 -16.25
C LEU A 117 50.91 -85.63 -14.76
N ALA A 118 51.73 -86.23 -13.89
CA ALA A 118 51.70 -85.97 -12.46
C ALA A 118 52.13 -84.53 -12.12
N LEU A 119 53.10 -83.99 -12.83
CA LEU A 119 53.59 -82.62 -12.63
C LEU A 119 52.58 -81.57 -13.14
N ILE A 120 51.94 -81.82 -14.29
CA ILE A 120 50.83 -80.99 -14.79
C ILE A 120 49.65 -81.03 -13.81
N ARG A 121 49.30 -82.21 -13.29
CA ARG A 121 48.24 -82.34 -12.28
C ARG A 121 48.56 -81.54 -11.02
N ARG A 122 49.81 -81.61 -10.53
CA ARG A 122 50.25 -80.81 -9.36
C ARG A 122 50.15 -79.31 -9.62
N GLN A 123 50.59 -78.83 -10.79
CA GLN A 123 50.47 -77.42 -11.16
C GLN A 123 49.00 -76.97 -11.31
N TYR A 124 48.13 -77.84 -11.82
CA TYR A 124 46.69 -77.57 -11.89
C TYR A 124 46.04 -77.51 -10.50
N GLU A 125 46.41 -78.42 -9.59
CA GLU A 125 45.95 -78.38 -8.20
C GLU A 125 46.45 -77.13 -7.45
N GLU A 126 47.68 -76.67 -7.74
CA GLU A 126 48.21 -75.41 -7.20
C GLU A 126 47.45 -74.19 -7.73
N LEU A 127 47.13 -74.16 -9.02
CA LEU A 127 46.29 -73.11 -9.62
C LEU A 127 44.88 -73.09 -9.03
N GLU A 128 44.26 -74.25 -8.81
CA GLU A 128 42.93 -74.32 -8.21
C GLU A 128 42.96 -73.81 -6.75
N ARG A 129 44.02 -74.13 -5.99
CA ARG A 129 44.22 -73.56 -4.64
C ARG A 129 44.44 -72.05 -4.68
N GLU A 130 45.24 -71.54 -5.63
CA GLU A 130 45.47 -70.09 -5.80
C GLU A 130 44.16 -69.36 -6.14
N LYS A 131 43.36 -69.95 -7.03
CA LYS A 131 42.02 -69.46 -7.37
C LYS A 131 41.09 -69.42 -6.15
N ASP A 132 41.07 -70.47 -5.34
CA ASP A 132 40.26 -70.51 -4.11
C ASP A 132 40.68 -69.44 -3.10
N ILE A 133 41.99 -69.22 -2.93
CA ILE A 133 42.54 -68.16 -2.06
C ILE A 133 42.15 -66.77 -2.58
N LEU A 134 42.29 -66.53 -3.88
CA LEU A 134 41.91 -65.25 -4.51
C LEU A 134 40.41 -64.99 -4.39
N PHE A 135 39.58 -66.03 -4.55
CA PHE A 135 38.14 -65.92 -4.38
C PHE A 135 37.76 -65.57 -2.93
N LEU A 136 38.43 -66.18 -1.95
CA LEU A 136 38.21 -65.90 -0.54
C LEU A 136 38.64 -64.47 -0.16
N ASP A 137 39.81 -64.02 -0.65
CA ASP A 137 40.29 -62.63 -0.46
C ASP A 137 39.35 -61.61 -1.12
N HIS A 138 38.88 -61.89 -2.34
CA HIS A 138 37.91 -61.03 -3.02
C HIS A 138 36.59 -60.94 -2.24
N THR A 139 36.06 -62.07 -1.76
CA THR A 139 34.84 -62.10 -0.95
C THR A 139 35.02 -61.32 0.36
N ALA A 140 36.18 -61.44 1.01
CA ALA A 140 36.49 -60.68 2.23
C ALA A 140 36.54 -59.18 1.94
N ARG A 141 37.21 -58.75 0.86
CA ARG A 141 37.25 -57.33 0.45
C ARG A 141 35.88 -56.80 0.04
N GLU A 142 35.06 -57.59 -0.65
CA GLU A 142 33.68 -57.20 -0.94
C GLU A 142 32.88 -56.96 0.34
N GLN A 143 33.04 -57.82 1.35
CA GLN A 143 32.37 -57.64 2.65
C GLN A 143 32.85 -56.38 3.37
N THR A 144 34.15 -56.06 3.33
CA THR A 144 34.66 -54.81 3.94
C THR A 144 34.08 -53.60 3.22
N PHE A 145 34.06 -53.57 1.88
CA PHE A 145 33.48 -52.46 1.14
C PHE A 145 31.98 -52.31 1.38
N ARG A 146 31.23 -53.42 1.46
CA ARG A 146 29.81 -53.37 1.81
C ARG A 146 29.60 -52.78 3.20
N SER A 147 30.41 -53.19 4.19
CA SER A 147 30.34 -52.64 5.54
C SER A 147 30.71 -51.15 5.60
N GLU A 148 31.71 -50.70 4.85
CA GLU A 148 32.08 -49.29 4.75
C GLU A 148 31.00 -48.46 4.05
N LEU A 149 30.40 -48.98 2.98
CA LEU A 149 29.27 -48.33 2.30
C LEU A 149 28.07 -48.21 3.24
N GLU A 150 27.71 -49.28 3.94
CA GLU A 150 26.64 -49.25 4.95
C GLU A 150 26.91 -48.19 6.03
N LYS A 151 28.15 -48.13 6.55
CA LYS A 151 28.56 -47.13 7.51
C LYS A 151 28.44 -45.70 6.96
N ILE A 152 28.96 -45.44 5.76
CA ILE A 152 28.87 -44.12 5.11
C ILE A 152 27.41 -43.73 4.84
N THR A 153 26.57 -44.68 4.42
CA THR A 153 25.14 -44.41 4.22
C THR A 153 24.45 -44.08 5.55
N ALA A 154 24.71 -44.83 6.62
CA ALA A 154 24.15 -44.56 7.94
C ALA A 154 24.61 -43.21 8.51
N GLU A 155 25.89 -42.84 8.33
CA GLU A 155 26.42 -41.54 8.74
C GLU A 155 25.77 -40.38 7.97
N LYS A 156 25.58 -40.54 6.65
CA LYS A 156 24.88 -39.54 5.84
C LYS A 156 23.41 -39.41 6.22
N ASP A 157 22.72 -40.52 6.45
CA ASP A 157 21.32 -40.53 6.87
C ASP A 157 21.16 -39.85 8.24
N ALA A 158 22.04 -40.16 9.20
CA ALA A 158 22.06 -39.53 10.51
C ALA A 158 22.33 -38.01 10.40
N PHE A 159 23.28 -37.59 9.57
CA PHE A 159 23.57 -36.18 9.32
C PHE A 159 22.36 -35.43 8.75
N TRP A 160 21.71 -35.99 7.73
CA TRP A 160 20.53 -35.37 7.14
C TRP A 160 19.34 -35.35 8.09
N GLN A 161 19.15 -36.42 8.88
CA GLN A 161 18.11 -36.48 9.89
C GLN A 161 18.33 -35.42 10.99
N GLN A 162 19.56 -35.24 11.45
CA GLN A 162 19.91 -34.18 12.40
C GLN A 162 19.63 -32.80 11.80
N ARG A 163 20.15 -32.51 10.61
CA ARG A 163 19.94 -31.21 9.94
C ARG A 163 18.46 -30.91 9.72
N PHE A 164 17.67 -31.92 9.35
CA PHE A 164 16.24 -31.81 9.20
C PHE A 164 15.54 -31.48 10.53
N ASN A 165 15.94 -32.15 11.62
CA ASN A 165 15.38 -31.90 12.94
C ASN A 165 15.73 -30.50 13.46
N ASP A 166 16.97 -30.04 13.24
CA ASP A 166 17.42 -28.71 13.63
C ASP A 166 16.65 -27.62 12.87
N GLU A 167 16.45 -27.79 11.56
CA GLU A 167 15.66 -26.86 10.75
C GLU A 167 14.17 -26.87 11.15
N CYS A 168 13.61 -28.04 11.46
CA CYS A 168 12.26 -28.15 12.02
C CYS A 168 12.14 -27.44 13.37
N ALA A 169 13.15 -27.53 14.24
CA ALA A 169 13.17 -26.84 15.53
C ALA A 169 13.23 -25.31 15.33
N ARG A 170 14.09 -24.84 14.42
CA ARG A 170 14.20 -23.42 14.04
C ARG A 170 12.87 -22.88 13.51
N LEU A 171 12.23 -23.58 12.58
CA LEU A 171 10.94 -23.18 12.03
C LEU A 171 9.81 -23.19 13.07
N ARG A 172 9.83 -24.12 14.03
CA ARG A 172 8.88 -24.11 15.16
C ARG A 172 9.08 -22.90 16.05
N GLN A 173 10.32 -22.57 16.40
CA GLN A 173 10.64 -21.39 17.20
C GLN A 173 10.18 -20.10 16.49
N GLU A 174 10.47 -19.98 15.20
CA GLU A 174 10.04 -18.84 14.39
C GLU A 174 8.50 -18.73 14.34
N ASN A 175 7.79 -19.85 14.16
CA ASN A 175 6.32 -19.85 14.22
C ASN A 175 5.78 -19.45 15.61
N THR A 176 6.43 -19.85 16.69
CA THR A 176 6.03 -19.42 18.04
C THR A 176 6.26 -17.93 18.27
N GLN A 177 7.35 -17.37 17.74
CA GLN A 177 7.61 -15.93 17.80
C GLN A 177 6.55 -15.15 17.02
N LEU A 178 6.27 -15.54 15.78
CA LEU A 178 5.25 -14.91 14.95
C LEU A 178 3.85 -14.98 15.58
N ARG A 179 3.51 -16.10 16.25
CA ARG A 179 2.25 -16.22 16.99
C ARG A 179 2.19 -15.28 18.19
N ASN A 180 3.27 -15.18 18.96
CA ASN A 180 3.33 -14.27 20.10
C ASN A 180 3.22 -12.80 19.67
N GLU A 181 3.91 -12.42 18.59
CA GLU A 181 3.80 -11.08 17.99
C GLU A 181 2.38 -10.78 17.52
N TYR A 182 1.73 -11.74 16.87
CA TYR A 182 0.33 -11.62 16.45
C TYR A 182 -0.63 -11.47 17.63
N ASP A 183 -0.44 -12.27 18.69
CA ASP A 183 -1.23 -12.20 19.91
C ASP A 183 -1.04 -10.86 20.64
N GLU A 184 0.18 -10.34 20.68
CA GLU A 184 0.51 -9.04 21.28
C GLU A 184 -0.12 -7.89 20.48
N GLN A 185 -0.02 -7.92 19.15
CA GLN A 185 -0.73 -6.97 18.28
C GLN A 185 -2.24 -7.04 18.50
N THR A 186 -2.80 -8.24 18.57
CA THR A 186 -4.24 -8.45 18.81
C THR A 186 -4.67 -7.88 20.16
N ARG A 187 -3.90 -8.11 21.22
CA ARG A 187 -4.14 -7.52 22.55
C ARG A 187 -4.04 -5.99 22.53
N SER A 188 -3.04 -5.44 21.85
CA SER A 188 -2.87 -3.99 21.68
C SER A 188 -4.05 -3.36 20.95
N PHE A 189 -4.50 -3.94 19.84
CA PHE A 189 -5.69 -3.48 19.12
C PHE A 189 -6.96 -3.63 19.96
N SER A 190 -7.13 -4.73 20.70
CA SER A 190 -8.26 -4.92 21.61
C SER A 190 -8.30 -3.84 22.69
N GLY A 191 -7.17 -3.56 23.36
CA GLY A 191 -7.10 -2.51 24.38
C GLY A 191 -7.37 -1.11 23.83
N ARG A 192 -6.91 -0.81 22.61
CA ARG A 192 -7.24 0.44 21.91
C ARG A 192 -8.73 0.54 21.59
N LEU A 193 -9.36 -0.55 21.14
CA LEU A 193 -10.80 -0.61 20.89
C LEU A 193 -11.61 -0.42 22.18
N GLU A 194 -11.21 -1.05 23.28
CA GLU A 194 -11.82 -0.86 24.60
C GLU A 194 -11.72 0.61 25.06
N THR A 195 -10.57 1.24 24.84
CA THR A 195 -10.39 2.66 25.17
C THR A 195 -11.31 3.57 24.34
N VAL A 196 -11.39 3.35 23.02
CA VAL A 196 -12.24 4.14 22.11
C VAL A 196 -13.72 3.92 22.41
N THR A 197 -14.12 2.68 22.71
CA THR A 197 -15.51 2.37 23.08
C THR A 197 -15.89 2.98 24.43
N ALA A 198 -14.99 2.99 25.42
CA ALA A 198 -15.19 3.70 26.68
C ALA A 198 -15.34 5.21 26.47
N GLN A 199 -14.45 5.83 25.69
CA GLN A 199 -14.55 7.27 25.35
C GLN A 199 -15.85 7.60 24.62
N SER A 200 -16.25 6.78 23.64
CA SER A 200 -17.51 6.94 22.92
C SER A 200 -18.71 6.85 23.86
N SER A 201 -18.71 5.90 24.80
CA SER A 201 -19.74 5.79 25.82
C SER A 201 -19.83 7.03 26.71
N GLU A 202 -18.69 7.59 27.14
CA GLU A 202 -18.66 8.84 27.90
C GLU A 202 -19.23 10.03 27.11
N TYR A 203 -18.90 10.17 25.83
CA TYR A 203 -19.46 11.21 24.98
C TYR A 203 -20.98 11.09 24.84
N VAL A 204 -21.50 9.87 24.66
CA VAL A 204 -22.94 9.60 24.61
C VAL A 204 -23.61 9.97 25.95
N GLN A 205 -23.01 9.60 27.08
CA GLN A 205 -23.54 9.97 28.39
C GLN A 205 -23.56 11.49 28.60
N ARG A 206 -22.47 12.20 28.26
CA ARG A 206 -22.42 13.67 28.33
C ARG A 206 -23.45 14.33 27.45
N TRP A 207 -23.64 13.82 26.23
CA TRP A 207 -24.63 14.34 25.30
C TRP A 207 -26.06 14.13 25.81
N ASN A 208 -26.35 12.96 26.38
CA ASN A 208 -27.64 12.69 27.01
C ASN A 208 -27.91 13.63 28.19
N ILE A 209 -26.92 13.88 29.07
CA ILE A 209 -27.05 14.83 30.19
C ILE A 209 -27.37 16.22 29.64
N LEU A 210 -26.59 16.72 28.68
CA LEU A 210 -26.81 18.05 28.08
C LEU A 210 -28.17 18.15 27.39
N GLN A 211 -28.63 17.08 26.72
CA GLN A 211 -29.94 17.02 26.11
C GLN A 211 -31.05 17.11 27.17
N THR A 212 -30.92 16.39 28.29
CA THR A 212 -31.89 16.46 29.38
C THR A 212 -31.94 17.83 30.05
N GLU A 213 -30.78 18.46 30.29
CA GLU A 213 -30.69 19.82 30.83
C GLU A 213 -31.33 20.85 29.89
N SER A 214 -31.05 20.73 28.59
CA SER A 214 -31.67 21.59 27.58
C SER A 214 -33.18 21.39 27.50
N SER A 215 -33.66 20.15 27.59
CA SER A 215 -35.09 19.84 27.61
C SER A 215 -35.78 20.44 28.84
N GLN A 216 -35.19 20.25 30.03
CA GLN A 216 -35.68 20.87 31.26
C GLN A 216 -35.75 22.39 31.14
N LYS A 217 -34.75 23.02 30.52
CA LYS A 217 -34.75 24.47 30.35
C LYS A 217 -35.86 24.95 29.40
N VAL A 218 -36.12 24.19 28.34
CA VAL A 218 -37.25 24.46 27.43
C VAL A 218 -38.57 24.33 28.18
N ASP A 219 -38.73 23.30 29.00
CA ASP A 219 -39.94 23.10 29.80
C ASP A 219 -40.15 24.25 30.80
N GLU A 220 -39.12 24.67 31.53
CA GLU A 220 -39.15 25.82 32.44
C GLU A 220 -39.59 27.12 31.74
N LEU A 221 -38.96 27.44 30.60
CA LEU A 221 -39.30 28.64 29.83
C LEU A 221 -40.72 28.57 29.27
N THR A 222 -41.17 27.37 28.89
CA THR A 222 -42.54 27.13 28.43
C THR A 222 -43.54 27.39 29.55
N THR A 223 -43.28 26.93 30.77
CA THR A 223 -44.12 27.21 31.95
C THR A 223 -44.17 28.71 32.26
N GLN A 224 -43.02 29.40 32.28
CA GLN A 224 -42.98 30.85 32.52
C GLN A 224 -43.76 31.64 31.45
N LEU A 225 -43.66 31.24 30.19
CA LEU A 225 -44.44 31.87 29.12
C LEU A 225 -45.95 31.67 29.31
N GLN A 226 -46.38 30.48 29.73
CA GLN A 226 -47.79 30.21 30.05
C GLN A 226 -48.28 31.06 31.24
N GLU A 227 -47.46 31.23 32.27
CA GLU A 227 -47.77 32.10 33.41
C GLU A 227 -47.91 33.56 33.00
N TYR A 228 -46.96 34.12 32.25
CA TYR A 228 -47.07 35.48 31.74
C TYR A 228 -48.27 35.69 30.81
N GLN A 229 -48.62 34.68 30.00
CA GLN A 229 -49.82 34.72 29.18
C GLN A 229 -51.10 34.77 30.04
N ARG A 230 -51.14 34.01 31.14
CA ARG A 230 -52.25 34.03 32.10
C ARG A 230 -52.36 35.40 32.78
N GLU A 231 -51.25 35.94 33.30
CA GLU A 231 -51.23 37.28 33.93
C GLU A 231 -51.66 38.38 32.96
N LEU A 232 -51.19 38.34 31.70
CA LEU A 232 -51.63 39.28 30.66
C LEU A 232 -53.13 39.15 30.40
N SER A 233 -53.69 37.94 30.42
CA SER A 233 -55.14 37.74 30.25
C SER A 233 -55.95 38.29 31.42
N GLU A 234 -55.46 38.12 32.66
CA GLU A 234 -56.08 38.66 33.87
C GLU A 234 -56.04 40.20 33.88
N HIS A 235 -54.89 40.80 33.55
CA HIS A 235 -54.77 42.26 33.43
C HIS A 235 -55.63 42.82 32.30
N ARG A 236 -55.73 42.14 31.15
CA ARG A 236 -56.65 42.55 30.08
C ARG A 236 -58.10 42.57 30.56
N GLU A 237 -58.52 41.57 31.33
CA GLU A 237 -59.88 41.54 31.87
C GLU A 237 -60.10 42.62 32.93
N GLN A 238 -59.12 42.88 33.80
CA GLN A 238 -59.17 44.01 34.76
C GLN A 238 -59.30 45.37 34.05
N VAL A 239 -58.52 45.60 33.00
CA VAL A 239 -58.61 46.84 32.19
C VAL A 239 -59.99 46.96 31.55
N LYS A 240 -60.55 45.87 31.04
CA LYS A 240 -61.91 45.85 30.46
C LYS A 240 -62.97 46.20 31.51
N GLN A 241 -62.87 45.64 32.73
CA GLN A 241 -63.78 45.95 33.84
C GLN A 241 -63.67 47.42 34.28
N LEU A 242 -62.45 47.93 34.47
CA LEU A 242 -62.22 49.33 34.84
C LEU A 242 -62.73 50.29 33.77
N THR A 243 -62.47 50.01 32.50
CA THR A 243 -62.97 50.80 31.37
C THR A 243 -64.49 50.86 31.38
N GLY A 244 -65.17 49.71 31.52
CA GLY A 244 -66.63 49.67 31.62
C GLY A 244 -67.20 50.37 32.86
N SER A 245 -66.50 50.34 34.00
CA SER A 245 -66.91 51.09 35.20
C SER A 245 -66.76 52.60 35.01
N SER A 246 -65.69 53.05 34.35
CA SER A 246 -65.45 54.46 34.02
C SER A 246 -66.49 54.98 33.03
N GLU A 247 -66.88 54.18 32.03
CA GLU A 247 -67.96 54.52 31.10
C GLU A 247 -69.30 54.70 31.83
N LYS A 248 -69.67 53.77 32.71
CA LYS A 248 -70.89 53.91 33.55
C LYS A 248 -70.86 55.17 34.42
N GLN A 249 -69.73 55.47 35.06
CA GLN A 249 -69.58 56.70 35.85
C GLN A 249 -69.71 57.96 34.98
N LYS A 250 -69.17 57.95 33.76
CA LYS A 250 -69.33 59.06 32.81
C LYS A 250 -70.79 59.24 32.41
N GLU A 251 -71.51 58.15 32.13
CA GLU A 251 -72.94 58.20 31.81
C GLU A 251 -73.77 58.75 32.97
N GLU A 252 -73.48 58.34 34.22
CA GLU A 252 -74.12 58.87 35.42
C GLU A 252 -73.81 60.36 35.63
N PHE A 253 -72.56 60.78 35.40
CA PHE A 253 -72.18 62.19 35.47
C PHE A 253 -72.95 63.03 34.44
N ILE A 254 -73.03 62.56 33.19
CA ILE A 254 -73.81 63.22 32.14
C ILE A 254 -75.30 63.30 32.53
N ARG A 255 -75.86 62.24 33.13
CA ARG A 255 -77.24 62.23 33.61
C ARG A 255 -77.46 63.26 34.73
N MET A 256 -76.59 63.29 35.73
CA MET A 256 -76.66 64.28 36.82
C MET A 256 -76.49 65.72 36.31
N GLU A 257 -75.62 65.94 35.33
CA GLU A 257 -75.42 67.26 34.75
C GLU A 257 -76.64 67.75 33.98
N LYS A 258 -77.32 66.87 33.24
CA LYS A 258 -78.62 67.16 32.61
C LYS A 258 -79.70 67.52 33.62
N GLU A 259 -79.80 66.75 34.71
CA GLU A 259 -80.77 67.01 35.79
C GLU A 259 -80.51 68.36 36.46
N LYS A 260 -79.25 68.64 36.85
CA LYS A 260 -78.84 69.94 37.39
C LYS A 260 -79.21 71.09 36.45
N ASN A 261 -78.97 70.94 35.16
CA ASN A 261 -79.29 71.98 34.18
C ASN A 261 -80.81 72.18 34.02
N ALA A 262 -81.60 71.11 34.08
CA ALA A 262 -83.06 71.21 34.11
C ALA A 262 -83.56 71.94 35.37
N THR A 263 -83.00 71.65 36.55
CA THR A 263 -83.33 72.37 37.79
C THR A 263 -82.96 73.86 37.72
N ILE A 264 -81.80 74.19 37.16
CA ILE A 264 -81.39 75.59 36.93
C ILE A 264 -82.39 76.29 36.00
N GLN A 265 -82.81 75.62 34.93
CA GLN A 265 -83.79 76.16 33.98
C GLN A 265 -85.14 76.41 34.66
N ASP A 266 -85.62 75.48 35.48
CA ASP A 266 -86.86 75.63 36.24
C ASP A 266 -86.77 76.79 37.24
N LEU A 267 -85.70 76.86 38.03
CA LEU A 267 -85.46 77.95 38.98
C LEU A 267 -85.38 79.32 38.28
N ASN A 268 -84.73 79.40 37.12
CA ASN A 268 -84.71 80.61 36.31
C ASN A 268 -86.12 80.99 35.82
N GLY A 269 -86.93 80.00 35.41
CA GLY A 269 -88.33 80.20 35.06
C GLY A 269 -89.14 80.76 36.23
N GLN A 270 -89.03 80.17 37.41
CA GLN A 270 -89.68 80.66 38.64
C GLN A 270 -89.21 82.08 39.00
N MET A 271 -87.91 82.36 38.87
CA MET A 271 -87.34 83.68 39.13
C MET A 271 -87.89 84.75 38.16
N GLU A 272 -88.09 84.44 36.87
CA GLU A 272 -88.73 85.37 35.94
C GLU A 272 -90.20 85.63 36.29
N VAL A 273 -90.94 84.59 36.71
CA VAL A 273 -92.30 84.77 37.24
C VAL A 273 -92.30 85.68 38.47
N TYR A 274 -91.39 85.49 39.42
CA TYR A 274 -91.26 86.39 40.58
C TYR A 274 -90.87 87.81 40.19
N LYS A 275 -89.95 88.00 39.22
CA LYS A 275 -89.63 89.33 38.70
C LYS A 275 -90.85 90.00 38.07
N ASP A 276 -91.67 89.26 37.34
CA ASP A 276 -92.92 89.78 36.77
C ASP A 276 -93.95 90.11 37.83
N GLN A 277 -94.08 89.30 38.88
CA GLN A 277 -94.92 89.62 40.04
C GLN A 277 -94.44 90.90 40.72
N VAL A 278 -93.13 91.07 40.95
CA VAL A 278 -92.56 92.30 41.50
C VAL A 278 -92.86 93.48 40.58
N ARG A 279 -92.70 93.34 39.24
CA ARG A 279 -93.06 94.40 38.28
C ARG A 279 -94.55 94.76 38.36
N GLN A 280 -95.43 93.77 38.48
CA GLN A 280 -96.87 94.00 38.65
C GLN A 280 -97.17 94.72 39.98
N PHE A 281 -96.62 94.24 41.10
CA PHE A 281 -96.78 94.89 42.40
C PHE A 281 -96.24 96.32 42.40
N SER A 282 -95.07 96.58 41.78
CA SER A 282 -94.54 97.94 41.63
C SER A 282 -95.50 98.85 40.86
N LYS A 283 -96.14 98.37 39.78
CA LYS A 283 -97.16 99.16 39.06
C LYS A 283 -98.38 99.43 39.94
N THR A 284 -98.84 98.43 40.70
CA THR A 284 -99.95 98.59 41.65
C THR A 284 -99.61 99.57 42.75
N ILE A 285 -98.39 99.53 43.30
CA ILE A 285 -97.91 100.47 44.31
C ILE A 285 -97.91 101.89 43.74
N ILE A 286 -97.35 102.12 42.54
CA ILE A 286 -97.37 103.46 41.90
C ILE A 286 -98.80 103.97 41.71
N GLN A 287 -99.74 103.10 41.32
CA GLN A 287 -101.14 103.48 41.16
C GLN A 287 -101.80 103.82 42.52
N LEU A 288 -101.52 103.04 43.56
CA LEU A 288 -102.01 103.30 44.90
C LEU A 288 -101.40 104.59 45.48
N GLU A 289 -100.11 104.81 45.28
CA GLU A 289 -99.41 106.06 45.65
C GLU A 289 -100.05 107.26 44.95
N LYS A 290 -100.36 107.15 43.65
CA LYS A 290 -101.10 108.18 42.91
C LYS A 290 -102.49 108.44 43.48
N ASN A 291 -103.26 107.38 43.74
CA ASN A 291 -104.59 107.52 44.34
C ASN A 291 -104.53 108.13 45.76
N VAL A 292 -103.52 107.78 46.56
CA VAL A 292 -103.27 108.38 47.88
C VAL A 292 -102.90 109.85 47.74
N ALA A 293 -102.07 110.22 46.76
CA ALA A 293 -101.75 111.62 46.49
C ALA A 293 -102.99 112.42 46.06
N GLU A 294 -103.84 111.86 45.20
CA GLU A 294 -105.11 112.46 44.80
C GLU A 294 -106.09 112.59 45.99
N GLU A 295 -106.18 111.59 46.86
CA GLU A 295 -106.96 111.65 48.10
C GLU A 295 -106.36 112.62 49.13
N GLN A 296 -105.03 112.73 49.22
CA GLN A 296 -104.37 113.76 50.01
C GLN A 296 -104.66 115.15 49.46
N GLU A 297 -104.69 115.34 48.14
CA GLU A 297 -105.06 116.62 47.53
C GLU A 297 -106.54 116.94 47.78
N ARG A 298 -107.45 115.96 47.70
CA ARG A 298 -108.86 116.12 48.11
C ARG A 298 -108.98 116.43 49.59
N ARG A 299 -108.22 115.74 50.46
CA ARG A 299 -108.16 116.04 51.89
C ARG A 299 -107.65 117.45 52.14
N ILE A 300 -106.61 117.91 51.44
CA ILE A 300 -106.09 119.28 51.57
C ILE A 300 -107.16 120.29 51.10
N LYS A 301 -107.85 120.04 49.99
CA LYS A 301 -108.96 120.90 49.51
C LYS A 301 -110.12 120.96 50.51
N LEU A 302 -110.54 119.81 51.03
CA LEU A 302 -111.56 119.73 52.10
C LEU A 302 -111.07 120.34 53.41
N GLN A 303 -109.78 120.21 53.75
CA GLN A 303 -109.16 120.84 54.91
C GLN A 303 -109.14 122.36 54.75
N THR A 304 -108.88 122.90 53.56
CA THR A 304 -108.98 124.34 53.28
C THR A 304 -110.43 124.86 53.26
N GLU A 305 -111.42 124.00 53.01
CA GLU A 305 -112.84 124.32 53.16
C GLU A 305 -113.32 124.21 54.63
N LEU A 306 -112.76 123.27 55.41
CA LEU A 306 -113.01 123.15 56.85
C LEU A 306 -112.32 124.25 57.69
N ASP A 307 -111.11 124.67 57.32
CA ASP A 307 -110.36 125.72 58.02
C ASP A 307 -110.98 127.13 57.82
N ASN A 308 -111.93 127.29 56.89
CA ASN A 308 -112.76 128.49 56.75
C ASN A 308 -114.01 128.50 57.65
N VAL A 309 -114.34 127.41 58.37
CA VAL A 309 -115.60 127.30 59.13
C VAL A 309 -115.44 127.10 60.64
N ASP A 310 -114.29 126.67 61.17
CA ASP A 310 -114.25 126.28 62.60
C ASP A 310 -113.26 127.07 63.49
N LYS A 311 -113.57 128.36 63.69
CA LYS A 311 -113.23 129.08 64.93
C LYS A 311 -114.19 128.62 66.05
N ASN A 312 -113.86 127.55 66.78
CA ASN A 312 -113.96 127.48 68.25
C ASN A 312 -113.71 126.08 68.84
N ARG A 313 -112.90 126.08 69.92
CA ARG A 313 -112.80 125.10 71.02
C ARG A 313 -112.00 123.78 70.84
N LYS A 314 -110.78 123.86 71.39
CA LYS A 314 -110.29 123.18 72.63
C LYS A 314 -110.27 121.63 72.69
N VAL A 315 -109.04 121.06 72.76
CA VAL A 315 -108.33 120.55 73.98
C VAL A 315 -107.58 119.21 73.79
N ASN A 316 -106.29 119.21 74.20
CA ASN A 316 -105.41 118.13 74.71
C ASN A 316 -105.10 116.89 73.83
N ARG A 317 -103.92 116.25 73.84
CA ARG A 317 -102.74 116.25 74.75
C ARG A 317 -101.53 115.56 74.07
N GLN A 318 -100.31 116.01 74.42
CA GLN A 318 -99.05 115.24 74.64
C GLN A 318 -98.30 114.63 73.41
N THR A 319 -97.19 115.21 72.88
CA THR A 319 -95.76 115.33 73.35
C THR A 319 -94.86 114.14 72.97
N PRO A 320 -93.50 114.26 72.80
CA PRO A 320 -92.65 115.23 72.08
C PRO A 320 -91.39 114.49 71.41
N PRO A 321 -90.18 115.04 71.17
CA PRO A 321 -89.63 115.37 69.83
C PRO A 321 -88.09 115.14 69.59
N VAL A 322 -87.52 115.88 68.59
CA VAL A 322 -86.12 116.44 68.46
C VAL A 322 -85.08 115.56 67.74
N SER A 323 -84.36 115.92 66.66
CA SER A 323 -83.79 117.14 66.02
C SER A 323 -82.30 117.44 66.34
N THR A 324 -81.45 117.29 65.32
CA THR A 324 -80.40 118.20 64.77
C THR A 324 -79.47 119.05 65.67
N GLU A 325 -78.18 118.98 65.31
CA GLU A 325 -77.26 120.10 64.96
C GLU A 325 -76.56 121.01 66.01
N THR A 326 -75.22 120.93 65.97
CA THR A 326 -74.21 122.00 65.72
C THR A 326 -73.72 122.98 66.82
N ILE A 327 -72.40 123.26 66.74
CA ILE A 327 -71.57 124.46 67.08
C ILE A 327 -70.98 124.62 68.52
N VAL A 328 -69.63 124.51 68.59
CA VAL A 328 -68.51 125.34 69.19
C VAL A 328 -68.91 126.51 70.16
N PRO A 329 -68.10 127.08 71.12
CA PRO A 329 -66.62 127.27 71.09
C PRO A 329 -65.79 127.57 72.41
N ILE A 330 -64.46 127.75 72.22
CA ILE A 330 -63.50 128.75 72.82
C ILE A 330 -62.80 128.57 74.21
N VAL A 331 -61.46 128.37 74.12
CA VAL A 331 -60.27 128.95 74.83
C VAL A 331 -59.92 128.60 76.30
N SER A 332 -58.78 127.91 76.51
CA SER A 332 -57.68 128.32 77.42
C SER A 332 -56.39 127.50 77.22
N VAL A 333 -55.25 128.19 77.23
CA VAL A 333 -53.81 127.79 77.15
C VAL A 333 -53.27 127.59 78.60
N PRO A 334 -52.13 126.96 78.99
CA PRO A 334 -51.07 126.14 78.36
C PRO A 334 -50.77 124.82 79.15
N VAL A 335 -51.80 124.02 79.47
CA VAL A 335 -51.63 122.61 79.94
C VAL A 335 -52.19 121.64 78.91
N ALA A 336 -53.08 122.15 78.04
CA ALA A 336 -53.54 121.46 76.85
C ALA A 336 -52.38 121.12 75.92
N ASP A 337 -51.34 121.96 75.77
CA ASP A 337 -50.20 121.63 74.89
C ASP A 337 -49.35 120.48 75.43
N LEU A 338 -49.06 120.43 76.73
CA LEU A 338 -48.39 119.28 77.38
C LEU A 338 -49.28 118.03 77.45
N SER A 339 -50.59 118.20 77.63
CA SER A 339 -51.57 117.10 77.61
C SER A 339 -51.82 116.58 76.19
N HIS A 340 -51.72 117.46 75.19
CA HIS A 340 -51.80 117.15 73.77
C HIS A 340 -50.48 116.53 73.28
N GLU A 341 -49.33 116.99 73.77
CA GLU A 341 -48.02 116.33 73.61
C GLU A 341 -48.01 114.94 74.28
N LEU A 342 -48.55 114.79 75.50
CA LEU A 342 -48.71 113.48 76.15
C LEU A 342 -49.67 112.58 75.36
N PHE A 343 -50.77 113.13 74.86
CA PHE A 343 -51.74 112.40 74.06
C PHE A 343 -51.15 112.00 72.70
N THR A 344 -50.41 112.89 72.03
CA THR A 344 -49.73 112.59 70.77
C THR A 344 -48.58 111.61 70.97
N HIS A 345 -47.81 111.69 72.06
CA HIS A 345 -46.81 110.69 72.42
C HIS A 345 -47.44 109.33 72.75
N LYS A 346 -48.54 109.30 73.51
CA LYS A 346 -49.29 108.06 73.78
C LYS A 346 -49.87 107.45 72.50
N SER A 347 -50.42 108.28 71.61
CA SER A 347 -50.92 107.85 70.31
C SER A 347 -49.79 107.33 69.42
N ARG A 348 -48.61 107.98 69.42
CA ARG A 348 -47.39 107.51 68.75
C ARG A 348 -46.88 106.19 69.32
N ILE A 349 -46.91 106.02 70.65
CA ILE A 349 -46.53 104.76 71.29
C ILE A 349 -47.49 103.65 70.89
N GLN A 350 -48.80 103.91 70.89
CA GLN A 350 -49.80 102.94 70.42
C GLN A 350 -49.60 102.59 68.93
N GLU A 351 -49.31 103.57 68.09
CA GLU A 351 -49.00 103.35 66.67
C GLU A 351 -47.71 102.54 66.50
N GLN A 352 -46.67 102.84 67.28
CA GLN A 352 -45.43 102.05 67.33
C GLN A 352 -45.65 100.63 67.85
N GLU A 353 -46.51 100.42 68.84
CA GLU A 353 -46.90 99.10 69.34
C GLU A 353 -47.64 98.29 68.26
N GLN A 354 -48.55 98.92 67.51
CA GLN A 354 -49.21 98.28 66.37
C GLN A 354 -48.20 97.90 65.28
N ILE A 355 -47.21 98.76 65.00
CA ILE A 355 -46.11 98.45 64.07
C ILE A 355 -45.24 97.30 64.61
N ILE A 356 -44.95 97.27 65.91
CA ILE A 356 -44.18 96.17 66.51
C ILE A 356 -44.95 94.84 66.43
N ILE A 357 -46.26 94.87 66.67
CA ILE A 357 -47.13 93.69 66.56
C ILE A 357 -47.18 93.21 65.11
N SER A 358 -47.32 94.11 64.12
CA SER A 358 -47.32 93.74 62.71
C SER A 358 -45.96 93.16 62.28
N LEU A 359 -44.84 93.79 62.64
CA LEU A 359 -43.49 93.29 62.36
C LEU A 359 -43.22 91.92 62.99
N ARG A 360 -43.70 91.68 64.23
CA ARG A 360 -43.60 90.35 64.87
C ARG A 360 -44.41 89.30 64.13
N ARG A 361 -45.60 89.65 63.65
CA ARG A 361 -46.43 88.76 62.83
C ARG A 361 -45.75 88.46 61.49
N ASP A 362 -45.15 89.46 60.85
CA ASP A 362 -44.41 89.30 59.61
C ASP A 362 -43.16 88.43 59.79
N LEU A 363 -42.39 88.63 60.88
CA LEU A 363 -41.25 87.78 61.25
C LEU A 363 -41.68 86.34 61.50
N ALA A 364 -42.77 86.11 62.22
CA ALA A 364 -43.32 84.77 62.43
C ALA A 364 -43.74 84.12 61.11
N GLY A 365 -44.41 84.88 60.23
CA GLY A 365 -44.79 84.42 58.89
C GLY A 365 -43.59 84.11 58.00
N MET A 366 -42.54 84.95 58.01
CA MET A 366 -41.28 84.69 57.31
C MET A 366 -40.55 83.47 57.86
N THR A 367 -40.53 83.30 59.18
CA THR A 367 -39.88 82.15 59.84
C THR A 367 -40.57 80.84 59.47
N ALA A 368 -41.92 80.83 59.45
CA ALA A 368 -42.68 79.67 58.99
C ALA A 368 -42.38 79.34 57.52
N ARG A 369 -42.36 80.34 56.62
CA ARG A 369 -41.99 80.15 55.20
C ARG A 369 -40.57 79.64 55.02
N LEU A 370 -39.61 80.15 55.79
CA LEU A 370 -38.22 79.67 55.79
C LEU A 370 -38.15 78.20 56.24
N SER A 371 -38.91 77.82 57.25
CA SER A 371 -39.00 76.43 57.72
C SER A 371 -39.59 75.50 56.66
N ASP A 372 -40.66 75.92 55.98
CA ASP A 372 -41.27 75.15 54.88
C ASP A 372 -40.28 74.97 53.71
N VAL A 373 -39.62 76.05 53.29
CA VAL A 373 -38.60 76.01 52.22
C VAL A 373 -37.41 75.13 52.62
N GLN A 374 -36.98 75.17 53.88
CA GLN A 374 -35.93 74.30 54.40
C GLN A 374 -36.36 72.82 54.40
N GLY A 375 -37.61 72.54 54.78
CA GLY A 375 -38.21 71.21 54.71
C GLY A 375 -38.27 70.68 53.28
N GLU A 376 -38.78 71.48 52.34
CA GLU A 376 -38.84 71.12 50.92
C GLU A 376 -37.45 70.91 50.30
N LEU A 377 -36.46 71.74 50.66
CA LEU A 377 -35.08 71.58 50.19
C LEU A 377 -34.48 70.26 50.70
N SER A 378 -34.69 69.96 51.99
CA SER A 378 -34.26 68.70 52.59
C SER A 378 -34.93 67.49 51.94
N GLU A 379 -36.22 67.59 51.61
CA GLU A 379 -36.95 66.52 50.94
C GLU A 379 -36.49 66.34 49.49
N LYS A 380 -36.26 67.43 48.75
CA LYS A 380 -35.67 67.39 47.40
C LYS A 380 -34.30 66.73 47.40
N GLN A 381 -33.44 67.05 48.37
CA GLN A 381 -32.13 66.42 48.53
C GLN A 381 -32.26 64.92 48.86
N LYS A 382 -33.17 64.55 49.77
CA LYS A 382 -33.45 63.15 50.11
C LYS A 382 -33.90 62.35 48.88
N ARG A 383 -34.89 62.85 48.12
CA ARG A 383 -35.37 62.18 46.90
C ARG A 383 -34.28 62.06 45.83
N ALA A 384 -33.42 63.07 45.68
CA ALA A 384 -32.29 63.02 44.76
C ALA A 384 -31.26 61.96 45.17
N LEU A 385 -30.96 61.84 46.47
CA LEU A 385 -30.08 60.80 47.01
C LEU A 385 -30.69 59.40 46.82
N GLU A 386 -31.96 59.19 47.14
CA GLU A 386 -32.67 57.92 46.92
C GLU A 386 -32.65 57.50 45.45
N LYS A 387 -32.87 58.45 44.52
CA LYS A 387 -32.75 58.20 43.08
C LYS A 387 -31.32 57.82 42.69
N SER A 388 -30.30 58.52 43.22
CA SER A 388 -28.90 58.20 42.95
C SER A 388 -28.51 56.82 43.49
N GLU A 389 -28.99 56.46 44.68
CA GLU A 389 -28.74 55.16 45.29
C GLU A 389 -29.39 54.05 44.49
N PHE A 390 -30.62 54.25 44.02
CA PHE A 390 -31.29 53.32 43.12
C PHE A 390 -30.48 53.12 41.82
N THR A 391 -30.03 54.20 41.17
CA THR A 391 -29.21 54.11 39.96
C THR A 391 -27.89 53.39 40.22
N ILE A 392 -27.21 53.66 41.34
CA ILE A 392 -25.96 52.97 41.69
C ILE A 392 -26.21 51.47 41.90
N ARG A 393 -27.30 51.09 42.58
CA ARG A 393 -27.64 49.67 42.76
C ARG A 393 -27.91 48.98 41.44
N ASP A 394 -28.65 49.62 40.54
CA ASP A 394 -28.97 49.07 39.21
C ASP A 394 -27.71 48.92 38.36
N GLN A 395 -26.85 49.94 38.32
CA GLN A 395 -25.55 49.88 37.66
C GLN A 395 -24.65 48.80 38.25
N THR A 396 -24.64 48.64 39.58
CA THR A 396 -23.84 47.60 40.25
C THR A 396 -24.32 46.20 39.84
N LYS A 397 -25.64 46.01 39.72
CA LYS A 397 -26.22 44.76 39.24
C LYS A 397 -25.81 44.48 37.79
N GLU A 398 -25.91 45.46 36.91
CA GLU A 398 -25.48 45.33 35.51
C GLU A 398 -23.97 45.04 35.39
N LEU A 399 -23.14 45.68 36.22
CA LEU A 399 -21.70 45.42 36.29
C LEU A 399 -21.40 43.99 36.76
N ASN A 400 -22.19 43.47 37.71
CA ASN A 400 -22.06 42.09 38.15
C ASN A 400 -22.49 41.10 37.06
N ASP A 401 -23.60 41.37 36.37
CA ASP A 401 -24.09 40.53 35.27
C ASP A 401 -23.09 40.50 34.10
N THR A 402 -22.49 41.64 33.76
CA THR A 402 -21.44 41.72 32.73
C THR A 402 -20.15 41.01 33.15
N ARG A 403 -19.74 41.09 34.42
CA ARG A 403 -18.62 40.29 34.95
C ARG A 403 -18.87 38.79 34.85
N VAL A 404 -20.08 38.34 35.18
CA VAL A 404 -20.45 36.92 35.02
C VAL A 404 -20.42 36.51 33.55
N LYS A 405 -20.94 37.34 32.64
CA LYS A 405 -20.85 37.08 31.19
C LYS A 405 -19.41 37.02 30.69
N LEU A 406 -18.54 37.92 31.17
CA LEU A 406 -17.11 37.92 30.84
C LEU A 406 -16.40 36.67 31.37
N SER A 407 -16.72 36.21 32.58
CA SER A 407 -16.18 34.95 33.13
C SER A 407 -16.58 33.76 32.24
N LYS A 408 -17.85 33.67 31.84
CA LYS A 408 -18.32 32.60 30.94
C LYS A 408 -17.65 32.65 29.57
N LEU A 409 -17.42 33.85 29.03
CA LEU A 409 -16.69 34.01 27.77
C LEU A 409 -15.22 33.61 27.92
N SER A 410 -14.57 33.93 29.06
CA SER A 410 -13.21 33.48 29.36
C SER A 410 -13.13 31.95 29.40
N ASP A 411 -14.06 31.29 30.10
CA ASP A 411 -14.11 29.81 30.16
C ASP A 411 -14.27 29.17 28.78
N ILE A 412 -15.04 29.81 27.88
CA ILE A 412 -15.23 29.35 26.50
C ILE A 412 -13.93 29.53 25.70
N VAL A 413 -13.27 30.69 25.84
CA VAL A 413 -11.98 30.97 25.16
C VAL A 413 -10.90 30.00 25.63
N ASP A 414 -10.83 29.68 26.93
CA ASP A 414 -9.88 28.71 27.47
C ASP A 414 -10.15 27.30 26.92
N LYS A 415 -11.44 26.89 26.86
CA LYS A 415 -11.84 25.61 26.24
C LYS A 415 -11.50 25.55 24.76
N GLN A 416 -11.75 26.63 24.02
CA GLN A 416 -11.42 26.72 22.59
C GLN A 416 -9.90 26.70 22.37
N SER A 417 -9.13 27.35 23.23
CA SER A 417 -7.67 27.36 23.16
C SER A 417 -7.11 25.96 23.40
N ALA A 418 -7.60 25.24 24.41
CA ALA A 418 -7.23 23.84 24.64
C ALA A 418 -7.61 22.92 23.47
N GLN A 419 -8.78 23.13 22.83
CA GLN A 419 -9.16 22.38 21.63
C GLN A 419 -8.24 22.67 20.45
N ILE A 420 -7.84 23.93 20.24
CA ILE A 420 -6.90 24.32 19.19
C ILE A 420 -5.54 23.64 19.41
N GLU A 421 -5.02 23.65 20.64
CA GLU A 421 -3.76 22.97 20.99
C GLU A 421 -3.83 21.46 20.74
N SER A 422 -4.96 20.82 21.11
CA SER A 422 -5.19 19.39 20.83
C SER A 422 -5.20 19.12 19.33
N LEU A 423 -5.94 19.91 18.54
CA LEU A 423 -6.01 19.76 17.09
C LEU A 423 -4.66 20.02 16.41
N GLN A 424 -3.88 20.97 16.90
CA GLN A 424 -2.50 21.21 16.44
C GLN A 424 -1.59 20.01 16.73
N SER A 425 -1.70 19.41 17.92
CA SER A 425 -0.97 18.20 18.27
C SER A 425 -1.33 17.05 17.32
N ASP A 426 -2.61 16.81 17.08
CA ASP A 426 -3.06 15.73 16.20
C ASP A 426 -2.71 15.98 14.73
N LEU A 427 -2.76 17.24 14.28
CA LEU A 427 -2.27 17.63 12.96
C LEU A 427 -0.77 17.36 12.82
N SER A 428 0.03 17.63 13.85
CA SER A 428 1.47 17.36 13.84
C SER A 428 1.76 15.86 13.75
N LYS A 429 1.04 15.02 14.50
CA LYS A 429 1.14 13.55 14.44
C LYS A 429 0.74 13.02 13.06
N SER A 430 -0.38 13.50 12.52
CA SER A 430 -0.86 13.13 11.19
C SER A 430 0.16 13.51 10.10
N LYS A 431 0.79 14.68 10.21
CA LYS A 431 1.84 15.14 9.29
C LYS A 431 3.09 14.26 9.34
N ILE A 432 3.52 13.85 10.53
CA ILE A 432 4.64 12.91 10.70
C ILE A 432 4.30 11.56 10.04
N LEU A 433 3.10 11.03 10.30
CA LEU A 433 2.66 9.76 9.72
C LEU A 433 2.55 9.83 8.19
N ALA A 434 2.05 10.94 7.64
CA ALA A 434 2.00 11.16 6.20
C ALA A 434 3.40 11.18 5.58
N ASN A 435 4.37 11.83 6.23
CA ASN A 435 5.77 11.81 5.77
C ASN A 435 6.38 10.41 5.82
N GLN A 436 6.08 9.61 6.86
CA GLN A 436 6.52 8.23 6.95
C GLN A 436 5.95 7.37 5.80
N TYR A 437 4.67 7.51 5.49
CA TYR A 437 4.06 6.82 4.35
C TYR A 437 4.63 7.29 3.02
N GLN A 438 4.90 8.59 2.85
CA GLN A 438 5.53 9.10 1.64
C GLN A 438 6.93 8.49 1.43
N LEU A 439 7.75 8.41 2.49
CA LEU A 439 9.06 7.77 2.41
C LEU A 439 8.95 6.29 2.03
N LEU A 440 7.98 5.57 2.58
CA LEU A 440 7.73 4.17 2.24
C LEU A 440 7.31 4.01 0.78
N VAL A 441 6.45 4.91 0.27
CA VAL A 441 6.05 4.92 -1.14
C VAL A 441 7.26 5.17 -2.04
N ASP A 442 8.11 6.14 -1.70
CA ASP A 442 9.32 6.46 -2.47
C ASP A 442 10.30 5.27 -2.49
N GLN A 443 10.47 4.57 -1.35
CA GLN A 443 11.26 3.34 -1.27
C GLN A 443 10.69 2.22 -2.16
N ARG A 444 9.38 1.98 -2.07
CA ARG A 444 8.71 0.96 -2.89
C ARG A 444 8.77 1.29 -4.39
N GLN A 445 8.69 2.57 -4.74
CA GLN A 445 8.86 3.01 -6.12
C GLN A 445 10.29 2.75 -6.62
N ALA A 446 11.31 3.03 -5.80
CA ALA A 446 12.70 2.73 -6.14
C ALA A 446 12.95 1.21 -6.34
N ASP A 447 12.31 0.37 -5.53
CA ASP A 447 12.37 -1.10 -5.67
C ASP A 447 11.69 -1.56 -6.96
N ILE A 448 10.52 -1.01 -7.29
CA ILE A 448 9.82 -1.30 -8.55
C ILE A 448 10.70 -0.92 -9.74
N ASP A 449 11.34 0.25 -9.71
CA ASP A 449 12.23 0.69 -10.79
C ASP A 449 13.45 -0.23 -10.92
N ARG A 450 14.01 -0.73 -9.80
CA ARG A 450 15.10 -1.71 -9.81
C ARG A 450 14.66 -3.05 -10.43
N LEU A 451 13.51 -3.57 -10.02
CA LEU A 451 12.97 -4.82 -10.54
C LEU A 451 12.61 -4.70 -12.02
N THR A 452 12.06 -3.56 -12.45
CA THR A 452 11.76 -3.28 -13.85
C THR A 452 13.02 -3.30 -14.70
N ARG A 453 14.09 -2.61 -14.27
CA ARG A 453 15.39 -2.65 -14.98
C ARG A 453 15.97 -4.06 -15.07
N SER A 454 15.88 -4.84 -13.99
CA SER A 454 16.35 -6.23 -14.00
C SER A 454 15.54 -7.11 -14.97
N LEU A 455 14.22 -6.89 -15.05
CA LEU A 455 13.36 -7.60 -15.98
C LEU A 455 13.70 -7.23 -17.44
N ASP A 456 13.92 -5.95 -17.73
CA ASP A 456 14.33 -5.49 -19.05
C ASP A 456 15.68 -6.10 -19.47
N GLU A 457 16.65 -6.16 -18.56
CA GLU A 457 17.95 -6.81 -18.81
C GLU A 457 17.80 -8.30 -19.10
N LYS A 458 16.94 -9.01 -18.35
CA LYS A 458 16.64 -10.42 -18.61
C LYS A 458 15.92 -10.63 -19.94
N ASN A 459 15.00 -9.75 -20.31
CA ASN A 459 14.31 -9.80 -21.60
C ASN A 459 15.28 -9.59 -22.75
N LEU A 460 16.22 -8.64 -22.64
CA LEU A 460 17.28 -8.43 -23.63
C LEU A 460 18.21 -9.65 -23.77
N LEU A 461 18.49 -10.37 -22.67
CA LEU A 461 19.25 -11.61 -22.73
C LEU A 461 18.46 -12.73 -23.44
N VAL A 462 17.18 -12.87 -23.14
CA VAL A 462 16.29 -13.84 -23.81
C VAL A 462 16.23 -13.54 -25.31
N GLU A 463 16.02 -12.29 -25.71
CA GLU A 463 15.97 -11.89 -27.12
C GLU A 463 17.30 -12.21 -27.84
N ARG A 464 18.44 -12.01 -27.17
CA ARG A 464 19.76 -12.35 -27.71
C ARG A 464 19.93 -13.86 -27.92
N VAL A 465 19.47 -14.67 -26.97
CA VAL A 465 19.49 -16.14 -27.06
C VAL A 465 18.55 -16.64 -28.16
N GLU A 466 17.38 -16.02 -28.33
CA GLU A 466 16.47 -16.35 -29.42
C GLU A 466 17.09 -16.02 -30.79
N GLN A 467 17.78 -14.88 -30.93
CA GLN A 467 18.52 -14.55 -32.15
C GLN A 467 19.64 -15.53 -32.44
N THR A 468 20.40 -15.99 -31.43
CA THR A 468 21.42 -17.02 -31.63
C THR A 468 20.80 -18.34 -32.04
N ASN A 469 19.70 -18.77 -31.40
CA ASN A 469 18.99 -20.00 -31.75
C ASN A 469 18.40 -19.93 -33.17
N GLN A 470 17.90 -18.78 -33.61
CA GLN A 470 17.43 -18.58 -34.99
C GLN A 470 18.59 -18.67 -35.99
N ASN A 471 19.74 -18.10 -35.66
CA ASN A 471 20.94 -18.18 -36.50
C ASN A 471 21.48 -19.62 -36.57
N GLU A 472 21.53 -20.34 -35.46
CA GLU A 472 21.87 -21.76 -35.41
C GLU A 472 20.85 -22.61 -36.18
N GLY A 473 19.56 -22.31 -36.04
CA GLY A 473 18.49 -22.87 -36.86
C GLY A 473 18.74 -22.64 -38.35
N ARG A 474 19.14 -21.43 -38.75
CA ARG A 474 19.46 -21.14 -40.15
C ARG A 474 20.67 -21.93 -40.66
N ILE A 475 21.75 -21.97 -39.88
CA ILE A 475 22.97 -22.71 -40.21
C ILE A 475 22.66 -24.21 -40.33
N THR A 476 21.90 -24.77 -39.40
CA THR A 476 21.50 -26.19 -39.47
C THR A 476 20.63 -26.48 -40.69
N HIS A 477 19.70 -25.60 -41.05
CA HIS A 477 18.92 -25.74 -42.29
C HIS A 477 19.80 -25.65 -43.55
N GLU A 478 20.75 -24.71 -43.60
CA GLU A 478 21.71 -24.57 -44.69
C GLU A 478 22.60 -25.82 -44.81
N LEU A 479 23.12 -26.35 -43.70
CA LEU A 479 23.92 -27.57 -43.67
C LEU A 479 23.13 -28.81 -44.10
N VAL A 480 21.87 -28.94 -43.67
CA VAL A 480 20.97 -30.02 -44.11
C VAL A 480 20.69 -29.92 -45.62
N ALA A 481 20.46 -28.71 -46.13
CA ALA A 481 20.24 -28.48 -47.56
C ALA A 481 21.49 -28.82 -48.39
N ILE A 482 22.68 -28.39 -47.96
CA ILE A 482 23.95 -28.75 -48.60
C ILE A 482 24.19 -30.26 -48.54
N GLY A 483 23.89 -30.90 -47.41
CA GLY A 483 23.98 -32.36 -47.25
C GLY A 483 23.05 -33.10 -48.21
N ALA A 484 21.82 -32.63 -48.38
CA ALA A 484 20.85 -33.18 -49.33
C ALA A 484 21.32 -32.99 -50.79
N GLN A 485 21.85 -31.81 -51.13
CA GLN A 485 22.41 -31.52 -52.45
C GLN A 485 23.63 -32.40 -52.77
N CYS A 486 24.58 -32.54 -51.84
CA CYS A 486 25.75 -33.40 -52.01
C CYS A 486 25.38 -34.88 -52.24
N LYS A 487 24.30 -35.35 -51.60
CA LYS A 487 23.78 -36.70 -51.83
C LYS A 487 23.17 -36.82 -53.23
N GLY A 488 22.36 -35.84 -53.65
CA GLY A 488 21.77 -35.79 -54.99
C GLY A 488 22.83 -35.75 -56.11
N GLU A 489 23.78 -34.82 -56.01
CA GLU A 489 24.82 -34.63 -57.03
C GLU A 489 25.73 -35.86 -57.19
N ARG A 490 26.10 -36.56 -56.10
CA ARG A 490 26.86 -37.82 -56.22
C ARG A 490 26.06 -38.91 -56.92
N HIS A 491 24.76 -39.02 -56.62
CA HIS A 491 23.89 -39.96 -57.32
C HIS A 491 23.78 -39.60 -58.80
N ASP A 492 23.59 -38.33 -59.13
CA ASP A 492 23.51 -37.87 -60.52
C ASP A 492 24.84 -38.06 -61.28
N GLN A 493 25.98 -37.80 -60.65
CA GLN A 493 27.30 -38.10 -61.23
C GLN A 493 27.48 -39.61 -61.47
N THR A 494 27.03 -40.45 -60.54
CA THR A 494 27.10 -41.91 -60.68
C THR A 494 26.20 -42.39 -61.82
N ILE A 495 24.97 -41.88 -61.89
CA ILE A 495 24.02 -42.15 -62.97
C ILE A 495 24.59 -41.68 -64.32
N GLY A 496 25.23 -40.50 -64.35
CA GLY A 496 25.92 -39.96 -65.53
C GLY A 496 27.01 -40.90 -66.04
N ARG A 497 27.94 -41.31 -65.16
CA ARG A 497 28.99 -42.29 -65.50
C ARG A 497 28.43 -43.62 -65.96
N GLN A 498 27.36 -44.11 -65.33
CA GLN A 498 26.68 -45.34 -65.75
C GLN A 498 26.05 -45.20 -67.15
N ARG A 499 25.41 -44.06 -67.44
CA ARG A 499 24.86 -43.76 -68.77
C ARG A 499 25.94 -43.65 -69.83
N GLU A 500 27.07 -43.00 -69.52
CA GLU A 500 28.23 -42.91 -70.41
C GLU A 500 28.81 -44.29 -70.71
N ALA A 501 29.06 -45.11 -69.68
CA ALA A 501 29.53 -46.48 -69.85
C ALA A 501 28.55 -47.35 -70.66
N LEU A 502 27.24 -47.18 -70.45
CA LEU A 502 26.21 -47.85 -71.26
C LEU A 502 26.22 -47.39 -72.72
N ASN A 503 26.40 -46.09 -72.97
CA ASN A 503 26.52 -45.56 -74.33
C ASN A 503 27.79 -46.07 -75.02
N GLU A 504 28.91 -46.14 -74.30
CA GLU A 504 30.16 -46.71 -74.79
C GLU A 504 30.00 -48.20 -75.13
N LEU A 505 29.38 -48.99 -74.25
CA LEU A 505 29.08 -50.40 -74.52
C LEU A 505 28.16 -50.57 -75.72
N ARG A 506 27.12 -49.76 -75.85
CA ARG A 506 26.21 -49.77 -77.02
C ARG A 506 26.96 -49.42 -78.30
N ALA A 507 27.85 -48.42 -78.26
CA ALA A 507 28.68 -48.05 -79.41
C ALA A 507 29.66 -49.18 -79.78
N ARG A 508 30.27 -49.83 -78.79
CA ARG A 508 31.16 -50.97 -78.98
C ARG A 508 30.42 -52.19 -79.53
N ILE A 509 29.22 -52.47 -79.06
CA ILE A 509 28.33 -53.50 -79.62
C ILE A 509 27.98 -53.15 -81.06
N LYS A 510 27.57 -51.91 -81.35
CA LYS A 510 27.26 -51.47 -82.73
C LYS A 510 28.46 -51.59 -83.67
N SER A 511 29.66 -51.28 -83.19
CA SER A 511 30.92 -51.48 -83.92
C SER A 511 31.21 -52.97 -84.13
N LEU A 512 31.01 -53.81 -83.11
CA LEU A 512 31.15 -55.26 -83.21
C LEU A 512 30.13 -55.87 -84.19
N GLU A 513 28.89 -55.41 -84.19
CA GLU A 513 27.84 -55.79 -85.14
C GLU A 513 28.18 -55.37 -86.57
N GLN A 514 28.77 -54.18 -86.77
CA GLN A 514 29.26 -53.75 -88.09
C GLN A 514 30.51 -54.52 -88.55
N SER A 515 31.35 -54.97 -87.62
CA SER A 515 32.54 -55.78 -87.90
C SER A 515 32.25 -57.29 -87.99
N ARG A 516 30.99 -57.70 -87.78
CA ARG A 516 30.58 -59.10 -87.88
C ARG A 516 30.60 -59.51 -89.36
N PRO A 517 31.44 -60.48 -89.76
CA PRO A 517 31.47 -60.94 -91.14
C PRO A 517 30.12 -61.52 -91.52
N THR A 518 29.62 -61.13 -92.70
CA THR A 518 28.45 -61.73 -93.35
C THR A 518 28.62 -63.24 -93.37
N ASN A 519 27.70 -63.97 -92.73
CA ASN A 519 27.71 -65.43 -92.72
C ASN A 519 27.90 -65.94 -94.16
N PRO A 520 28.95 -66.74 -94.43
CA PRO A 520 29.26 -67.15 -95.79
C PRO A 520 28.16 -68.06 -96.33
N SER A 521 27.67 -67.73 -97.54
CA SER A 521 26.73 -68.53 -98.33
C SER A 521 27.14 -70.01 -98.31
N TYR A 522 26.15 -70.88 -98.10
CA TYR A 522 26.24 -72.35 -98.07
C TYR A 522 27.12 -72.94 -99.19
N GLU A 523 27.20 -72.26 -100.32
CA GLU A 523 28.03 -72.61 -101.48
C GLU A 523 29.55 -72.54 -101.21
N LYS A 524 30.02 -71.58 -100.39
CA LYS A 524 31.43 -71.47 -99.99
C LYS A 524 31.84 -72.54 -98.98
N VAL A 525 30.91 -72.97 -98.12
CA VAL A 525 31.13 -74.10 -97.20
C VAL A 525 31.25 -75.41 -97.98
N LEU A 526 30.43 -75.61 -99.02
CA LEU A 526 30.57 -76.78 -99.91
C LEU A 526 31.91 -76.79 -100.67
N GLN A 527 32.36 -75.62 -101.15
CA GLN A 527 33.63 -75.49 -101.87
C GLN A 527 34.84 -75.79 -100.97
N GLN A 528 34.76 -75.43 -99.68
CA GLN A 528 35.78 -75.72 -98.68
C GLN A 528 35.81 -77.22 -98.31
N VAL A 529 34.65 -77.89 -98.28
CA VAL A 529 34.58 -79.35 -98.08
C VAL A 529 35.15 -80.12 -99.28
N VAL A 530 34.95 -79.63 -100.52
CA VAL A 530 35.56 -80.23 -101.72
C VAL A 530 37.08 -80.06 -101.73
N LEU A 531 37.59 -78.90 -101.29
CA LEU A 531 39.03 -78.66 -101.13
C LEU A 531 39.65 -79.57 -100.06
N LEU A 532 39.00 -79.73 -98.91
CA LEU A 532 39.46 -80.64 -97.84
C LEU A 532 39.40 -82.12 -98.25
N LYS A 533 38.43 -82.53 -99.08
CA LYS A 533 38.40 -83.88 -99.68
C LYS A 533 39.50 -84.10 -100.72
N ARG A 534 39.94 -83.04 -101.42
CA ARG A 534 41.07 -83.07 -102.34
C ARG A 534 42.40 -83.17 -101.59
N GLU A 535 42.57 -82.42 -100.51
CA GLU A 535 43.75 -82.52 -99.63
C GLU A 535 43.85 -83.88 -98.95
N LEU A 536 42.73 -84.51 -98.54
CA LEU A 536 42.75 -85.88 -98.00
C LEU A 536 43.11 -86.95 -99.05
N ALA A 537 42.77 -86.74 -100.33
CA ALA A 537 43.20 -87.62 -101.41
C ALA A 537 44.69 -87.41 -101.74
N GLU A 538 45.19 -86.18 -101.63
CA GLU A 538 46.60 -85.83 -101.82
C GLU A 538 47.49 -86.33 -100.66
N LEU A 539 46.96 -86.35 -99.43
CA LEU A 539 47.61 -86.95 -98.26
C LEU A 539 47.66 -88.49 -98.32
N ARG A 540 46.71 -89.15 -99.02
CA ARG A 540 46.78 -90.60 -99.31
C ARG A 540 47.77 -90.94 -100.43
N ALA A 541 48.00 -90.04 -101.40
CA ALA A 541 48.97 -90.25 -102.48
C ALA A 541 50.43 -90.00 -102.06
N ARG A 542 50.68 -89.28 -100.95
CA ARG A 542 52.02 -88.95 -100.45
C ARG A 542 52.57 -89.90 -99.35
N GLN A 543 51.87 -91.00 -99.03
CA GLN A 543 52.30 -91.99 -98.02
C GLN A 543 52.84 -93.30 -98.64
N SER A 544 53.81 -93.21 -99.55
CA SER A 544 54.69 -94.33 -99.95
C SER A 544 56.16 -93.94 -99.78
N LEU A 545 56.79 -94.45 -98.71
CA LEU A 545 58.22 -94.49 -98.36
C LEU A 545 58.85 -93.23 -97.68
N PRO A 546 59.84 -93.40 -96.75
CA PRO A 546 59.69 -93.97 -95.40
C PRO A 546 60.38 -93.11 -94.29
N ALA A 547 60.22 -93.55 -93.02
CA ALA A 547 60.87 -93.08 -91.77
C ALA A 547 60.29 -91.76 -91.17
N ASP A 548 59.93 -91.59 -89.89
CA ASP A 548 60.07 -92.35 -88.64
C ASP A 548 58.91 -91.96 -87.68
N ILE A 549 58.57 -92.85 -86.74
CA ILE A 549 57.56 -92.69 -85.66
C ILE A 549 58.15 -93.45 -84.44
N PRO A 550 57.66 -93.38 -83.16
CA PRO A 550 56.67 -92.52 -82.48
C PRO A 550 57.13 -92.07 -81.04
N TYR A 551 56.39 -91.39 -80.15
CA TYR A 551 54.96 -91.38 -79.79
C TYR A 551 54.58 -90.09 -79.01
N LEU A 552 53.35 -89.60 -79.26
CA LEU A 552 52.56 -88.62 -78.50
C LEU A 552 52.03 -89.25 -77.17
N ILE A 553 51.43 -88.56 -76.18
CA ILE A 553 50.07 -87.97 -76.21
C ILE A 553 49.77 -87.23 -74.86
N THR A 554 49.13 -86.05 -74.98
CA THR A 554 48.03 -85.47 -74.13
C THR A 554 48.40 -84.50 -72.98
N THR A 555 47.82 -83.31 -72.75
CA THR A 555 46.76 -82.44 -73.34
C THR A 555 46.82 -81.06 -72.60
N PRO A 556 46.07 -80.00 -72.99
CA PRO A 556 46.58 -78.63 -73.10
C PRO A 556 45.94 -77.59 -72.16
N GLY A 557 46.47 -76.36 -72.20
CA GLY A 557 45.81 -75.13 -71.73
C GLY A 557 46.83 -74.05 -71.31
N SER A 558 47.61 -73.52 -72.25
CA SER A 558 47.51 -72.12 -72.73
C SER A 558 47.60 -71.07 -71.62
N ASN A 559 48.79 -70.51 -71.38
CA ASN A 559 49.34 -69.29 -72.02
C ASN A 559 48.63 -68.01 -71.56
N SER A 560 49.28 -66.89 -71.26
CA SER A 560 50.71 -66.51 -71.25
C SER A 560 50.74 -65.00 -70.97
N PHE A 561 51.85 -64.52 -70.38
CA PHE A 561 52.40 -63.14 -70.50
C PHE A 561 51.58 -62.00 -69.88
N HIS A 562 52.03 -61.22 -68.89
CA HIS A 562 53.34 -60.79 -68.38
C HIS A 562 54.24 -60.02 -69.34
N GLN A 563 54.90 -59.02 -68.74
CA GLN A 563 55.98 -58.15 -69.20
C GLN A 563 55.55 -56.81 -69.85
N GLN A 564 56.06 -55.65 -69.43
CA GLN A 564 57.09 -55.36 -68.41
C GLN A 564 57.30 -53.85 -68.23
N SER A 565 57.92 -53.51 -67.09
CA SER A 565 59.00 -52.51 -66.94
C SER A 565 58.60 -51.02 -66.86
N THR A 566 59.17 -50.17 -65.99
CA THR A 566 60.38 -50.26 -65.15
C THR A 566 60.50 -49.05 -64.21
N THR A 567 61.14 -49.30 -63.05
CA THR A 567 62.09 -48.46 -62.27
C THR A 567 61.60 -47.23 -61.50
N SER A 568 61.63 -47.22 -60.15
CA SER A 568 62.78 -47.00 -59.20
C SER A 568 63.05 -45.50 -58.96
N PHE A 569 63.35 -44.94 -57.79
CA PHE A 569 64.03 -45.42 -56.57
C PHE A 569 63.71 -44.48 -55.39
N ARG A 570 64.17 -44.86 -54.19
CA ARG A 570 63.90 -44.33 -52.84
C ARG A 570 64.97 -43.31 -52.39
N GLN A 571 64.58 -42.42 -51.46
CA GLN A 571 65.34 -41.84 -50.31
C GLN A 571 65.29 -40.30 -50.17
N SER A 572 64.91 -39.87 -48.95
CA SER A 572 65.07 -38.54 -48.33
C SER A 572 66.57 -38.18 -48.15
N PRO A 573 67.01 -36.90 -47.92
CA PRO A 573 66.60 -36.07 -46.78
C PRO A 573 66.58 -34.51 -46.98
N ALA A 574 66.02 -33.84 -45.95
CA ALA A 574 66.38 -32.53 -45.40
C ALA A 574 66.08 -31.18 -46.12
N VAL A 575 65.24 -30.40 -45.43
CA VAL A 575 65.32 -28.94 -45.14
C VAL A 575 65.16 -27.94 -46.29
N ALA A 576 63.99 -27.29 -46.36
CA ALA A 576 63.82 -25.84 -46.15
C ALA A 576 62.37 -25.38 -46.44
N ASN A 577 61.78 -24.69 -45.46
CA ASN A 577 60.82 -23.58 -45.55
C ASN A 577 59.79 -23.55 -46.69
N ALA A 578 58.52 -23.76 -46.35
CA ALA A 578 57.46 -22.73 -46.43
C ALA A 578 56.08 -23.40 -46.30
N SER A 579 55.35 -22.93 -45.29
CA SER A 579 53.89 -22.90 -45.13
C SER A 579 53.04 -23.50 -46.26
N ASP A 580 52.48 -24.68 -46.00
CA ASP A 580 51.17 -25.07 -46.53
C ASP A 580 50.47 -25.92 -45.47
N VAL A 581 49.68 -25.23 -44.63
CA VAL A 581 48.84 -25.86 -43.60
C VAL A 581 47.54 -26.25 -44.30
N THR A 582 47.15 -27.51 -44.18
CA THR A 582 45.89 -28.00 -44.73
C THR A 582 44.70 -27.25 -44.08
N PRO A 583 43.61 -26.98 -44.81
CA PRO A 583 42.45 -26.22 -44.29
C PRO A 583 41.86 -26.79 -43.00
N GLU A 584 42.02 -28.10 -42.81
CA GLU A 584 41.52 -28.84 -41.64
C GLU A 584 42.40 -28.62 -40.40
N ALA A 585 43.72 -28.45 -40.56
CA ALA A 585 44.62 -28.06 -39.48
C ALA A 585 44.45 -26.59 -39.09
N GLN A 586 44.10 -25.73 -40.06
CA GLN A 586 43.83 -24.31 -39.81
C GLN A 586 42.54 -24.09 -39.02
N LYS A 587 41.49 -24.89 -39.31
CA LYS A 587 40.24 -24.90 -38.54
C LYS A 587 40.43 -25.36 -37.09
N ILE A 588 41.28 -26.38 -36.87
CA ILE A 588 41.59 -26.86 -35.51
C ILE A 588 42.42 -25.84 -34.73
N ILE A 589 43.31 -25.10 -35.40
CA ILE A 589 44.06 -24.02 -34.77
C ILE A 589 43.13 -22.87 -34.42
N GLU A 590 42.22 -22.46 -35.32
CA GLU A 590 41.23 -21.41 -35.09
C GLU A 590 40.28 -21.75 -33.92
N GLU A 591 39.76 -22.98 -33.84
CA GLU A 591 38.95 -23.44 -32.69
C GLU A 591 39.73 -23.43 -31.38
N ARG A 592 41.01 -23.82 -31.40
CA ARG A 592 41.86 -23.80 -30.20
C ARG A 592 42.20 -22.38 -29.76
N THR A 593 42.41 -21.43 -30.68
CA THR A 593 42.58 -20.02 -30.33
C THR A 593 41.30 -19.39 -29.81
N ALA A 594 40.14 -19.68 -30.42
CA ALA A 594 38.85 -19.17 -29.94
C ALA A 594 38.53 -19.67 -28.52
N HIS A 595 38.80 -20.96 -28.24
CA HIS A 595 38.63 -21.54 -26.91
C HIS A 595 39.65 -20.99 -25.89
N ALA A 596 40.87 -20.67 -26.30
CA ALA A 596 41.87 -20.05 -25.43
C ALA A 596 41.49 -18.59 -25.10
N GLU A 597 40.94 -17.84 -26.06
CA GLU A 597 40.44 -16.48 -25.85
C GLU A 597 39.21 -16.44 -24.92
N THR A 598 38.29 -17.42 -25.04
CA THR A 598 37.15 -17.52 -24.12
C THR A 598 37.59 -17.85 -22.70
N MET A 599 38.57 -18.73 -22.53
CA MET A 599 39.11 -19.05 -21.21
C MET A 599 39.85 -17.87 -20.58
N ASN A 600 40.63 -17.11 -21.36
CA ASN A 600 41.26 -15.87 -20.87
C ASN A 600 40.23 -14.79 -20.50
N ALA A 601 39.12 -14.67 -21.24
CA ALA A 601 38.05 -13.74 -20.91
C ALA A 601 37.32 -14.12 -19.60
N LEU A 602 37.09 -15.41 -19.37
CA LEU A 602 36.50 -15.89 -18.12
C LEU A 602 37.44 -15.68 -16.92
N GLN A 603 38.74 -15.90 -17.11
CA GLN A 603 39.75 -15.68 -16.07
C GLN A 603 39.88 -14.18 -15.71
N SER A 604 39.74 -13.29 -16.71
CA SER A 604 39.71 -11.84 -16.48
C SER A 604 38.44 -11.37 -15.75
N CYS A 605 37.29 -12.02 -15.96
CA CYS A 605 36.06 -11.75 -15.21
C CYS A 605 36.16 -12.19 -13.74
N ASP A 606 36.81 -13.32 -13.44
CA ASP A 606 37.03 -13.76 -12.07
C ASP A 606 37.96 -12.82 -11.28
N GLU A 607 38.97 -12.24 -11.95
CA GLU A 607 39.82 -11.20 -11.34
C GLU A 607 39.05 -9.91 -11.03
N LEU A 608 38.10 -9.50 -11.89
CA LEU A 608 37.24 -8.33 -11.67
C LEU A 608 36.20 -8.54 -10.55
N VAL A 609 35.65 -9.74 -10.43
CA VAL A 609 34.73 -10.10 -9.34
C VAL A 609 35.49 -10.17 -8.01
N SER A 610 36.71 -10.72 -8.00
CA SER A 610 37.56 -10.73 -6.81
C SER A 610 37.96 -9.31 -6.37
N PHE A 611 38.21 -8.39 -7.31
CA PHE A 611 38.56 -6.99 -7.00
C PHE A 611 37.36 -6.19 -6.43
N CYS A 612 36.13 -6.48 -6.87
CA CYS A 612 34.92 -5.82 -6.37
C CYS A 612 34.52 -6.30 -4.96
N ILE A 613 34.83 -7.54 -4.58
CA ILE A 613 34.45 -8.11 -3.29
C ILE A 613 35.43 -7.68 -2.17
N THR A 614 36.69 -7.39 -2.49
CA THR A 614 37.71 -7.05 -1.46
C THR A 614 37.86 -5.57 -1.16
N ASN A 615 37.20 -4.67 -1.89
CA ASN A 615 37.40 -3.21 -1.77
C ASN A 615 36.16 -2.40 -1.31
N ILE A 616 35.14 -3.05 -0.74
CA ILE A 616 34.05 -2.32 -0.06
C ILE A 616 34.49 -2.09 1.40
N PRO A 617 34.74 -0.85 1.84
CA PRO A 617 35.05 -0.56 3.24
C PRO A 617 33.82 -0.90 4.10
N ILE A 618 33.96 -1.88 4.99
CA ILE A 618 32.89 -2.36 5.87
C ILE A 618 32.46 -1.29 6.90
N ASP A 619 33.26 -0.23 7.08
CA ASP A 619 33.02 0.80 8.09
C ASP A 619 31.89 1.80 7.76
N ASP A 620 31.44 1.88 6.49
CA ASP A 620 30.37 2.82 6.11
C ASP A 620 28.95 2.22 6.22
N ILE A 621 28.80 0.92 6.46
CA ILE A 621 27.49 0.25 6.55
C ILE A 621 26.93 0.24 7.99
N ILE A 622 27.78 0.44 9.00
CA ILE A 622 27.38 0.32 10.41
C ILE A 622 27.03 1.68 11.05
N LEU A 623 27.32 2.81 10.40
CA LEU A 623 27.12 4.13 11.01
C LEU A 623 25.70 4.71 10.91
N ILE A 624 24.82 4.15 10.08
CA ILE A 624 23.46 4.71 9.87
C ILE A 624 22.50 4.31 11.00
N ASP A 625 22.76 3.23 11.74
CA ASP A 625 21.77 2.64 12.66
C ASP A 625 21.92 3.08 14.14
N LYS A 626 22.86 3.98 14.45
CA LYS A 626 23.17 4.37 15.85
C LYS A 626 22.80 5.81 16.24
N GLN A 627 22.34 6.66 15.32
CA GLN A 627 22.02 8.05 15.64
C GLN A 627 20.57 8.33 16.07
N GLU A 628 19.63 7.39 15.92
CA GLU A 628 18.22 7.63 16.30
C GLU A 628 17.84 7.18 17.73
N PHE A 629 18.77 6.64 18.53
CA PHE A 629 18.43 6.05 19.84
C PHE A 629 18.73 6.93 21.08
N ILE A 630 19.04 8.22 20.93
CA ILE A 630 19.44 9.10 22.07
C ILE A 630 18.42 10.21 22.44
N HIS A 631 17.24 10.28 21.82
CA HIS A 631 16.17 11.15 22.33
C HIS A 631 14.80 10.48 22.34
N LEU A 632 14.53 9.74 23.41
CA LEU A 632 13.20 9.54 24.00
C LEU A 632 13.33 9.22 25.48
#